data_AF-A0AA39URA3-F1
#
_entry.id   AF-A0AA39URA3-F1
#
_cell.length_a   1.000
_cell.length_b   1.000
_cell.length_c   1.000
_cell.angle_alpha   90.00
_cell.angle_beta   90.00
_cell.angle_gamma   90.00
#
_symmetry.space_group_name_H-M   'P 1'
#
loop_
_entity.id
_entity.type
_entity.pdbx_description
1 polymer ?
#
loop_
_entity_poly.entity_id
_entity_poly.type
_entity_poly.pdbx_seq_one_letter_code
_entity_poly.pdbx_strand_id
1 'polypeptide(L)'
;MPPQIRSLPCSLVDWASTDGEMSVPFSKGDNLCTIIHCDVTLARQRHPYGEVIDGSLVLDTIVHQAVWNPAPTGWGYLLEAGVPIDPTLPASEWDSSQPGMIGYAFRGAIEPISEQIGNVYLTLVEDTGSAFLGLVLAPVIGQTDQGKWTDSDIHVFRRVGMFQAQSPDTRAWLRFSRESIRIV
;
A
#
# COMPACT_ATOMS: atom_id res chain seq x y z
N MET A 1 -19.18 17.58 27.63
CA MET A 1 -19.06 17.74 26.17
C MET A 1 -17.69 17.21 25.78
N PRO A 2 -17.58 16.09 25.06
CA PRO A 2 -16.29 15.67 24.53
C PRO A 2 -15.92 16.58 23.33
N PRO A 3 -14.62 16.85 23.11
CA PRO A 3 -14.19 17.76 22.07
C PRO A 3 -14.44 17.16 20.69
N GLN A 4 -14.96 17.98 19.78
CA GLN A 4 -15.06 17.67 18.35
C GLN A 4 -13.65 17.51 17.78
N ILE A 5 -13.29 16.29 17.40
CA ILE A 5 -12.09 16.00 16.62
C ILE A 5 -12.33 16.60 15.23
N ARG A 6 -11.72 17.76 14.99
CA ARG A 6 -11.65 18.36 13.66
C ARG A 6 -10.72 17.49 12.81
N SER A 7 -11.28 16.78 11.85
CA SER A 7 -10.56 16.06 10.81
C SER A 7 -9.72 17.04 9.99
N LEU A 8 -8.40 16.94 10.10
CA LEU A 8 -7.42 17.62 9.24
C LEU A 8 -7.19 16.82 7.94
N PRO A 9 -6.70 17.46 6.86
CA PRO A 9 -6.90 17.03 5.48
C PRO A 9 -5.80 16.06 5.00
N CYS A 10 -5.49 15.02 5.76
CA CYS A 10 -4.63 13.95 5.26
C CYS A 10 -5.51 13.00 4.42
N SER A 11 -5.66 13.27 3.12
CA SER A 11 -6.19 12.24 2.22
C SER A 11 -5.10 11.17 2.03
N LEU A 12 -5.48 9.89 1.95
CA LEU A 12 -4.54 8.79 1.64
C LEU A 12 -4.00 8.86 0.19
N VAL A 13 -4.33 9.93 -0.53
CA VAL A 13 -3.79 10.30 -1.84
C VAL A 13 -2.58 11.23 -1.69
N ASP A 14 -2.60 12.11 -0.69
CA ASP A 14 -1.65 13.22 -0.52
C ASP A 14 -0.39 12.85 0.29
N TRP A 15 -0.31 11.65 0.88
CA TRP A 15 0.70 11.34 1.91
C TRP A 15 2.08 10.89 1.40
N ALA A 16 2.31 10.76 0.10
CA ALA A 16 3.66 10.55 -0.47
C ALA A 16 3.67 10.69 -2.00
N SER A 17 2.76 11.47 -2.58
CA SER A 17 2.50 11.44 -4.01
C SER A 17 3.72 11.91 -4.83
N THR A 18 3.78 11.41 -6.06
CA THR A 18 5.00 11.11 -6.81
C THR A 18 5.50 12.28 -7.64
N ASP A 19 6.77 12.32 -8.03
CA ASP A 19 7.21 13.09 -9.22
C ASP A 19 6.60 12.44 -10.48
N GLY A 20 5.37 12.82 -10.81
CA GLY A 20 4.61 12.28 -11.92
C GLY A 20 3.13 12.59 -11.79
N GLU A 21 2.50 12.96 -12.90
CA GLU A 21 1.07 13.27 -12.99
C GLU A 21 0.25 12.02 -12.65
N MET A 22 -0.45 12.04 -11.52
CA MET A 22 -1.34 10.96 -11.09
C MET A 22 -2.79 11.44 -11.15
N SER A 23 -3.58 10.76 -11.98
CA SER A 23 -5.00 11.04 -12.22
C SER A 23 -5.89 9.94 -11.67
N VAL A 24 -5.84 9.68 -10.35
CA VAL A 24 -6.81 8.76 -9.73
C VAL A 24 -7.38 9.37 -8.45
N PRO A 25 -8.47 10.15 -8.56
CA PRO A 25 -9.23 10.54 -7.38
C PRO A 25 -9.91 9.31 -6.79
N PHE A 26 -9.62 9.02 -5.52
CA PHE A 26 -10.36 8.04 -4.73
C PHE A 26 -11.80 8.53 -4.55
N SER A 27 -12.77 7.62 -4.67
CA SER A 27 -14.19 7.93 -4.87
C SER A 27 -14.96 7.89 -3.54
N LYS A 28 -16.29 7.96 -3.58
CA LYS A 28 -17.20 7.82 -2.41
C LYS A 28 -17.32 6.35 -1.92
N GLY A 29 -16.22 5.61 -1.80
CA GLY A 29 -16.23 4.25 -1.26
C GLY A 29 -16.28 4.19 0.26
N ASP A 30 -16.45 2.97 0.79
CA ASP A 30 -16.36 2.70 2.22
C ASP A 30 -14.90 2.65 2.65
N ASN A 31 -14.51 3.52 3.59
CA ASN A 31 -13.15 3.56 4.12
C ASN A 31 -12.86 2.29 4.93
N LEU A 32 -11.81 1.57 4.54
CA LEU A 32 -11.38 0.32 5.18
C LEU A 32 -10.26 0.51 6.20
N CYS A 33 -9.67 1.71 6.30
CA CYS A 33 -8.64 2.05 7.28
C CYS A 33 -9.05 3.25 8.14
N THR A 34 -8.49 3.33 9.34
CA THR A 34 -8.64 4.48 10.24
C THR A 34 -7.28 5.16 10.43
N ILE A 35 -7.21 6.47 10.22
CA ILE A 35 -6.02 7.26 10.54
C ILE A 35 -6.00 7.50 12.05
N ILE A 36 -5.02 6.94 12.75
CA ILE A 36 -4.81 7.15 14.19
C ILE A 36 -3.99 8.41 14.43
N HIS A 37 -2.93 8.60 13.63
CA HIS A 37 -2.01 9.72 13.76
C HIS A 37 -1.46 10.11 12.40
N CYS A 38 -1.36 11.41 12.13
CA CYS A 38 -0.77 11.98 10.91
C CYS A 38 0.08 13.18 11.36
N ASP A 39 1.40 13.04 11.32
CA ASP A 39 2.35 14.13 11.56
C ASP A 39 3.35 14.11 10.41
N VAL A 40 3.16 14.97 9.41
CA VAL A 40 3.86 14.91 8.12
C VAL A 40 4.31 16.30 7.71
N THR A 41 5.57 16.39 7.29
CA THR A 41 6.15 17.57 6.65
C THR A 41 6.27 17.32 5.15
N LEU A 42 5.37 17.94 4.39
CA LEU A 42 5.38 17.88 2.92
C LEU A 42 6.56 18.70 2.35
N ALA A 43 7.19 18.18 1.30
CA ALA A 43 8.23 18.91 0.57
C ALA A 43 7.73 20.22 -0.04
N ARG A 44 6.44 20.28 -0.44
CA ARG A 44 5.82 21.46 -1.05
C ARG A 44 4.36 21.61 -0.63
N GLN A 45 4.01 22.71 0.03
CA GLN A 45 2.64 23.01 0.49
C GLN A 45 1.60 23.22 -0.64
N ARG A 46 2.03 23.44 -1.89
CA ARG A 46 1.15 23.79 -3.03
C ARG A 46 1.01 22.70 -4.10
N HIS A 47 1.72 21.57 -3.96
CA HIS A 47 1.60 20.45 -4.89
C HIS A 47 1.01 19.25 -4.14
N PRO A 48 -0.18 18.76 -4.52
CA PRO A 48 -0.81 17.57 -3.91
C PRO A 48 -0.05 16.27 -4.23
N TYR A 49 1.07 16.37 -4.95
CA TYR A 49 1.87 15.24 -5.40
C TYR A 49 3.15 15.12 -4.55
N GLY A 50 2.96 15.11 -3.22
CA GLY A 50 3.98 15.45 -2.23
C GLY A 50 4.96 14.35 -1.86
N GLU A 51 6.22 14.53 -2.22
CA GLU A 51 7.37 13.98 -1.50
C GLU A 51 7.24 14.35 0.00
N VAL A 52 7.33 13.37 0.89
CA VAL A 52 7.40 13.59 2.33
C VAL A 52 8.86 13.71 2.72
N ILE A 53 9.22 14.82 3.37
CA ILE A 53 10.60 15.03 3.84
C ILE A 53 10.79 14.48 5.25
N ASP A 54 9.73 14.50 6.07
CA ASP A 54 9.78 14.02 7.45
C ASP A 54 8.36 13.70 7.96
N GLY A 55 8.29 12.88 8.99
CA GLY A 55 7.05 12.53 9.68
C GLY A 55 6.61 11.08 9.52
N SER A 56 5.39 10.78 9.97
CA SER A 56 4.78 9.46 9.85
C SER A 56 3.25 9.49 9.86
N LEU A 57 2.68 8.47 9.24
CA LEU A 57 1.26 8.16 9.22
C LEU A 57 1.03 6.85 9.99
N VAL A 58 0.20 6.86 11.03
CA VAL A 58 -0.22 5.64 11.74
C VAL A 58 -1.63 5.28 11.32
N LEU A 59 -1.80 4.09 10.75
CA LEU A 59 -3.06 3.55 10.26
C LEU A 59 -3.45 2.31 11.04
N ASP A 60 -4.72 2.21 11.43
CA ASP A 60 -5.34 0.94 11.78
C ASP A 60 -6.02 0.35 10.55
N THR A 61 -5.54 -0.78 10.07
CA THR A 61 -5.87 -1.32 8.76
C THR A 61 -5.68 -2.84 8.70
N ILE A 62 -6.12 -3.46 7.60
CA ILE A 62 -5.80 -4.86 7.28
C ILE A 62 -4.54 -4.86 6.42
N VAL A 63 -3.53 -5.61 6.86
CA VAL A 63 -2.28 -5.82 6.12
C VAL A 63 -2.27 -7.23 5.54
N HIS A 64 -1.85 -7.35 4.28
CA HIS A 64 -1.74 -8.64 3.60
C HIS A 64 -0.39 -8.75 2.87
N GLN A 65 0.26 -9.90 2.98
CA GLN A 65 1.52 -10.14 2.25
C GLN A 65 1.22 -10.55 0.82
N ALA A 66 1.97 -10.00 -0.14
CA ALA A 66 1.84 -10.31 -1.55
C ALA A 66 3.21 -10.37 -2.23
N VAL A 67 3.22 -10.88 -3.46
CA VAL A 67 4.35 -10.74 -4.39
C VAL A 67 3.96 -9.71 -5.45
N TRP A 68 4.83 -8.73 -5.65
CA TRP A 68 4.71 -7.75 -6.72
C TRP A 68 5.63 -8.15 -7.86
N ASN A 69 5.07 -8.32 -9.05
CA ASN A 69 5.81 -8.39 -10.30
C ASN A 69 5.66 -7.05 -11.06
N PRO A 70 6.66 -6.16 -11.00
CA PRO A 70 6.57 -4.87 -11.64
C PRO A 70 6.62 -4.98 -13.17
N ALA A 71 5.78 -4.21 -13.85
CA ALA A 71 5.84 -4.06 -15.30
C ALA A 71 6.80 -2.92 -15.68
N PRO A 72 7.66 -3.08 -16.70
CA PRO A 72 8.56 -2.02 -17.18
C PRO A 72 7.84 -0.72 -17.55
N THR A 73 6.60 -0.82 -18.02
CA THR A 73 5.69 0.31 -18.29
C THR A 73 4.29 -0.02 -17.74
N GLY A 74 3.62 0.97 -17.15
CA GLY A 74 2.24 0.82 -16.67
C GLY A 74 2.11 0.09 -15.32
N TRP A 75 1.06 -0.72 -15.20
CA TRP A 75 0.67 -1.43 -13.99
C TRP A 75 1.36 -2.79 -13.91
N GLY A 76 1.97 -3.10 -12.76
CA GLY A 76 2.47 -4.43 -12.44
C GLY A 76 1.39 -5.35 -11.88
N TYR A 77 1.72 -6.63 -11.71
CA TYR A 77 0.82 -7.66 -11.19
C TYR A 77 1.07 -7.92 -9.70
N LEU A 78 0.00 -8.12 -8.94
CA LEU A 78 0.05 -8.53 -7.54
C LEU A 78 -0.50 -9.94 -7.38
N LEU A 79 0.23 -10.77 -6.65
CA LEU A 79 -0.13 -12.17 -6.41
C LEU A 79 -0.08 -12.52 -4.93
N GLU A 80 -0.86 -13.50 -4.53
CA GLU A 80 -0.84 -14.05 -3.18
C GLU A 80 0.56 -14.59 -2.84
N ALA A 81 1.02 -14.26 -1.64
CA ALA A 81 2.27 -14.77 -1.13
C ALA A 81 2.22 -16.30 -0.97
N GLY A 82 3.30 -16.98 -1.35
CA GLY A 82 3.41 -18.45 -1.26
C GLY A 82 2.86 -19.22 -2.47
N VAL A 83 2.26 -18.53 -3.44
CA VAL A 83 1.97 -19.13 -4.75
C VAL A 83 3.28 -19.27 -5.53
N PRO A 84 3.60 -20.46 -6.09
CA PRO A 84 4.79 -20.64 -6.91
C PRO A 84 4.75 -19.71 -8.13
N ILE A 85 5.77 -18.89 -8.25
CA ILE A 85 5.96 -17.97 -9.36
C ILE A 85 7.13 -18.49 -10.20
N ASP A 86 6.97 -18.53 -11.52
CA ASP A 86 8.10 -18.73 -12.42
C ASP A 86 8.77 -17.36 -12.67
N PRO A 87 9.95 -17.11 -12.07
CA PRO A 87 10.64 -15.84 -12.21
C PRO A 87 11.27 -15.66 -13.60
N THR A 88 11.25 -16.69 -14.44
CA THR A 88 11.79 -16.64 -15.80
C THR A 88 10.76 -16.17 -16.83
N LEU A 89 9.47 -16.20 -16.49
CA LEU A 89 8.41 -15.67 -17.34
C LEU A 89 8.48 -14.14 -17.38
N PRO A 90 8.61 -13.52 -18.55
CA PRO A 90 8.62 -12.06 -18.66
C PRO A 90 7.26 -11.51 -18.24
N ALA A 91 7.23 -10.35 -17.57
CA ALA A 91 6.00 -9.72 -17.09
C ALA A 91 4.92 -9.51 -18.18
N SER A 92 5.31 -9.46 -19.47
CA SER A 92 4.40 -9.40 -20.62
C SER A 92 3.59 -10.68 -20.88
N GLU A 93 4.06 -11.82 -20.37
CA GLU A 93 3.36 -13.12 -20.47
C GLU A 93 2.44 -13.39 -19.28
N TRP A 94 2.43 -12.49 -18.30
CA TRP A 94 1.52 -12.55 -17.18
C TRP A 94 0.19 -11.91 -17.57
N ASP A 95 -0.90 -12.52 -17.13
CA ASP A 95 -2.26 -12.03 -17.35
C ASP A 95 -3.13 -12.22 -16.09
N SER A 96 -4.41 -11.86 -16.19
CA SER A 96 -5.34 -12.00 -15.07
C SER A 96 -5.72 -13.46 -14.74
N SER A 97 -5.23 -14.45 -15.50
CA SER A 97 -5.49 -15.87 -15.27
C SER A 97 -4.43 -16.54 -14.38
N GLN A 98 -3.39 -15.79 -14.01
CA GLN A 98 -2.33 -16.31 -13.14
C GLN A 98 -2.92 -16.78 -11.80
N PRO A 99 -2.53 -17.97 -11.32
CA PRO A 99 -2.93 -18.45 -10.01
C PRO A 99 -2.57 -17.45 -8.91
N GLY A 100 -3.49 -17.21 -7.97
CA GLY A 100 -3.27 -16.26 -6.88
C GLY A 100 -3.28 -14.79 -7.30
N MET A 101 -3.76 -14.46 -8.50
CA MET A 101 -3.89 -13.07 -8.93
C MET A 101 -4.79 -12.27 -7.98
N ILE A 102 -4.23 -11.23 -7.38
CA ILE A 102 -4.93 -10.27 -6.51
C ILE A 102 -5.47 -9.11 -7.37
N GLY A 103 -4.61 -8.57 -8.23
CA GLY A 103 -4.89 -7.35 -8.96
C GLY A 103 -3.62 -6.67 -9.46
N TYR A 104 -3.67 -5.35 -9.55
CA TYR A 104 -2.66 -4.54 -10.21
C TYR A 104 -2.04 -3.53 -9.26
N ALA A 105 -0.75 -3.28 -9.41
CA ALA A 105 -0.01 -2.29 -8.64
C ALA A 105 0.63 -1.23 -9.54
N PHE A 106 0.62 0.00 -9.07
CA PHE A 106 1.29 1.14 -9.69
C PHE A 106 2.44 1.60 -8.79
N ARG A 107 3.63 1.79 -9.38
CA ARG A 107 4.82 2.20 -8.63
C ARG A 107 4.73 3.66 -8.18
N GLY A 108 5.11 3.91 -6.94
CA GLY A 108 5.20 5.27 -6.39
C GLY A 108 6.50 5.98 -6.79
N ALA A 109 7.58 5.25 -6.99
CA ALA A 109 8.86 5.78 -7.43
C ALA A 109 9.57 4.75 -8.31
N ILE A 110 10.61 5.20 -9.04
CA ILE A 110 11.55 4.28 -9.69
C ILE A 110 12.62 3.95 -8.67
N GLU A 111 12.55 2.75 -8.13
CA GLU A 111 13.46 2.25 -7.11
C GLU A 111 13.58 0.72 -7.15
N PRO A 112 14.62 0.10 -6.58
CA PRO A 112 14.90 -1.32 -6.78
C PRO A 112 13.73 -2.27 -6.48
N ILE A 113 12.94 -1.98 -5.44
CA ILE A 113 11.78 -2.82 -5.06
C ILE A 113 10.60 -2.72 -6.04
N SER A 114 10.56 -1.65 -6.83
CA SER A 114 9.56 -1.42 -7.88
C SER A 114 10.05 -1.86 -9.27
N GLU A 115 11.25 -2.44 -9.37
CA GLU A 115 11.88 -2.87 -10.62
C GLU A 115 12.11 -4.38 -10.70
N GLN A 116 11.99 -5.08 -9.58
CA GLN A 116 12.21 -6.53 -9.49
C GLN A 116 11.03 -7.22 -8.83
N ILE A 117 10.83 -8.49 -9.18
CA ILE A 117 9.86 -9.34 -8.51
C ILE A 117 10.25 -9.46 -7.03
N GLY A 118 9.32 -9.16 -6.13
CA GLY A 118 9.63 -9.13 -4.70
C GLY A 118 8.41 -9.19 -3.80
N ASN A 119 8.67 -9.55 -2.55
CA ASN A 119 7.65 -9.54 -1.51
C ASN A 119 7.31 -8.10 -1.11
N VAL A 120 6.02 -7.82 -1.01
CA VAL A 120 5.47 -6.54 -0.56
C VAL A 120 4.34 -6.79 0.44
N TYR A 121 3.92 -5.71 1.10
CA TYR A 121 2.74 -5.71 1.95
C TYR A 121 1.69 -4.79 1.35
N LEU A 122 0.44 -5.19 1.46
CA LEU A 122 -0.72 -4.47 0.94
C LEU A 122 -1.58 -4.02 2.12
N THR A 123 -1.94 -2.74 2.15
CA THR A 123 -2.95 -2.25 3.10
C THR A 123 -4.20 -1.82 2.36
N LEU A 124 -5.36 -2.28 2.83
CA LEU A 124 -6.66 -1.87 2.30
C LEU A 124 -6.99 -0.44 2.74
N VAL A 125 -7.45 0.40 1.82
CA VAL A 125 -7.83 1.80 2.10
C VAL A 125 -9.31 2.03 1.83
N GLU A 126 -9.82 1.57 0.69
CA GLU A 126 -11.19 1.85 0.24
C GLU A 126 -11.80 0.62 -0.42
N ASP A 127 -13.08 0.36 -0.14
CA ASP A 127 -13.94 -0.49 -0.95
C ASP A 127 -14.78 0.39 -1.90
N THR A 128 -14.53 0.28 -3.20
CA THR A 128 -15.29 1.01 -4.23
C THR A 128 -16.57 0.29 -4.67
N GLY A 129 -16.86 -0.88 -4.09
CA GLY A 129 -17.93 -1.79 -4.47
C GLY A 129 -17.55 -2.73 -5.62
N SER A 130 -16.69 -2.29 -6.54
CA SER A 130 -16.18 -3.08 -7.67
C SER A 130 -14.72 -3.51 -7.52
N ALA A 131 -13.96 -2.83 -6.67
CA ALA A 131 -12.55 -3.12 -6.39
C ALA A 131 -12.16 -2.62 -4.99
N PHE A 132 -11.12 -3.21 -4.43
CA PHE A 132 -10.42 -2.64 -3.29
C PHE A 132 -9.25 -1.79 -3.78
N LEU A 133 -9.14 -0.59 -3.21
CA LEU A 133 -7.98 0.27 -3.40
C LEU A 133 -7.13 0.28 -2.15
N GLY A 134 -5.82 0.41 -2.34
CA GLY A 134 -4.91 0.38 -1.22
C GLY A 134 -3.48 0.79 -1.58
N LEU A 135 -2.59 0.58 -0.63
CA LEU A 135 -1.20 1.01 -0.71
C LEU A 135 -0.29 -0.21 -0.77
N VAL A 136 0.77 -0.11 -1.58
CA VAL A 136 1.86 -1.10 -1.62
C VAL A 136 2.97 -0.59 -0.72
N LEU A 137 3.39 -1.45 0.21
CA LEU A 137 4.29 -1.14 1.30
C LEU A 137 5.52 -2.05 1.26
N ALA A 138 6.65 -1.48 1.64
CA ALA A 138 7.89 -2.19 1.87
C ALA A 138 8.31 -2.06 3.33
N PRO A 139 8.84 -3.11 3.97
CA PRO A 139 9.41 -2.97 5.30
C PRO A 139 10.63 -2.05 5.24
N VAL A 140 10.81 -1.20 6.26
CA VAL A 140 12.04 -0.39 6.39
C VAL A 140 13.16 -1.28 6.94
N ILE A 141 14.24 -1.47 6.17
CA ILE A 141 15.37 -2.34 6.56
C ILE A 141 16.12 -1.69 7.73
N GLY A 142 16.29 -2.45 8.82
CA GLY A 142 16.90 -1.99 10.08
C GLY A 142 16.21 -2.50 11.36
N GLN A 143 15.04 -3.13 11.23
CA GLN A 143 14.36 -3.88 12.31
C GLN A 143 14.45 -5.40 12.14
N THR A 144 15.18 -5.87 11.13
CA THR A 144 15.46 -7.29 10.87
C THR A 144 16.78 -7.69 11.50
N ASP A 145 16.81 -7.82 12.83
CA ASP A 145 17.76 -8.72 13.48
C ASP A 145 17.06 -9.44 14.65
N GLN A 146 16.79 -10.72 14.40
CA GLN A 146 16.59 -11.81 15.35
C GLN A 146 16.09 -11.47 16.77
N GLY A 147 14.82 -11.77 17.02
CA GLY A 147 14.37 -12.28 18.33
C GLY A 147 13.47 -11.34 19.13
N LYS A 148 12.27 -11.86 19.41
CA LYS A 148 11.26 -11.37 20.37
C LYS A 148 10.59 -10.06 19.99
N TRP A 149 9.49 -10.23 19.26
CA TRP A 149 8.47 -9.22 19.07
C TRP A 149 7.84 -8.94 20.43
N THR A 150 7.94 -7.71 20.91
CA THR A 150 7.32 -7.28 22.17
C THR A 150 6.19 -6.31 21.87
N ASP A 151 5.20 -6.28 22.77
CA ASP A 151 3.87 -5.66 22.66
C ASP A 151 3.85 -4.11 22.48
N SER A 152 4.95 -3.50 22.05
CA SER A 152 5.10 -2.05 21.76
C SER A 152 5.61 -1.74 20.35
N ASP A 153 5.78 -2.76 19.49
CA ASP A 153 6.42 -2.64 18.18
C ASP A 153 5.39 -2.48 17.04
N ILE A 154 4.91 -1.26 16.81
CA ILE A 154 4.13 -0.94 15.60
C ILE A 154 5.01 -1.21 14.37
N HIS A 155 4.55 -2.06 13.46
CA HIS A 155 5.27 -2.36 12.23
C HIS A 155 5.50 -1.10 11.39
N VAL A 156 6.76 -0.86 10.99
CA VAL A 156 7.14 0.32 10.22
C VAL A 156 7.38 -0.04 8.77
N PHE A 157 6.63 0.61 7.90
CA PHE A 157 6.72 0.46 6.45
C PHE A 157 7.07 1.80 5.80
N ARG A 158 7.50 1.72 4.56
CA ARG A 158 7.52 2.85 3.62
C ARG A 158 6.58 2.55 2.46
N ARG A 159 6.00 3.59 1.88
CA ARG A 159 5.21 3.45 0.65
C ARG A 159 6.08 3.19 -0.54
N VAL A 160 5.67 2.25 -1.39
CA VAL A 160 6.35 1.99 -2.68
C VAL A 160 5.39 2.00 -3.85
N GLY A 161 4.09 2.10 -3.60
CA GLY A 161 3.08 2.18 -4.65
C GLY A 161 1.66 2.20 -4.13
N MET A 162 0.73 2.01 -5.06
CA MET A 162 -0.70 1.84 -4.81
C MET A 162 -1.19 0.62 -5.57
N PHE A 163 -2.32 0.07 -5.15
CA PHE A 163 -2.90 -1.06 -5.85
C PHE A 163 -4.41 -0.97 -5.99
N GLN A 164 -4.89 -1.75 -6.95
CA GLN A 164 -6.28 -2.04 -7.18
C GLN A 164 -6.47 -3.55 -7.27
N ALA A 165 -7.26 -4.10 -6.36
CA ALA A 165 -7.58 -5.53 -6.30
C ALA A 165 -9.05 -5.76 -6.70
N GLN A 166 -9.27 -6.72 -7.59
CA GLN A 166 -10.61 -7.05 -8.13
C GLN A 166 -10.99 -8.52 -7.92
N SER A 167 -10.13 -9.31 -7.28
CA SER A 167 -10.38 -10.74 -7.08
C SER A 167 -11.49 -10.98 -6.05
N PRO A 168 -12.42 -11.94 -6.28
CA PRO A 168 -13.38 -12.39 -5.28
C PRO A 168 -12.72 -12.80 -3.95
N ASP A 169 -11.51 -13.36 -4.02
CA ASP A 169 -10.76 -13.82 -2.84
C ASP A 169 -10.28 -12.65 -1.97
N THR A 170 -10.06 -11.47 -2.56
CA THR A 170 -9.69 -10.26 -1.81
C THR A 170 -10.80 -9.85 -0.83
N ARG A 171 -12.07 -10.20 -1.08
CA ARG A 171 -13.15 -9.94 -0.10
C ARG A 171 -13.00 -10.76 1.17
N ALA A 172 -12.32 -11.90 1.13
CA ALA A 172 -12.04 -12.69 2.32
C ALA A 172 -11.10 -11.94 3.29
N TRP A 173 -10.29 -10.99 2.79
CA TRP A 173 -9.37 -10.21 3.63
C TRP A 173 -10.08 -9.34 4.63
N LEU A 174 -11.33 -8.94 4.37
CA LEU A 174 -12.17 -8.19 5.32
C LEU A 174 -12.41 -8.96 6.63
N ARG A 175 -12.14 -10.27 6.66
CA ARG A 175 -12.22 -11.11 7.86
C ARG A 175 -10.93 -11.17 8.66
N PHE A 176 -9.83 -10.66 8.12
CA PHE A 176 -8.55 -10.65 8.82
C PHE A 176 -8.56 -9.61 9.93
N SER A 177 -7.72 -9.87 10.94
CA SER A 177 -7.51 -8.94 12.03
C SER A 177 -6.93 -7.64 11.50
N ARG A 178 -7.41 -6.53 12.05
CA ARG A 178 -6.82 -5.21 11.82
C ARG A 178 -5.59 -5.08 12.71
N GLU A 179 -4.59 -4.36 12.21
CA GLU A 179 -3.40 -4.00 12.96
C GLU A 179 -3.04 -2.54 12.74
N SER A 180 -2.35 -1.97 13.73
CA SER A 180 -1.79 -0.63 13.62
C SER A 180 -0.41 -0.70 12.98
N ILE A 181 -0.25 0.02 11.87
CA ILE A 181 1.02 0.17 11.16
C ILE A 181 1.45 1.63 11.16
N ARG A 182 2.76 1.86 11.10
CA ARG A 182 3.36 3.16 10.86
C ARG A 182 3.92 3.16 9.45
N ILE A 183 3.62 4.22 8.71
CA ILE A 183 4.23 4.47 7.41
C ILE A 183 5.05 5.74 7.51
N VAL A 184 6.30 5.64 7.07
CA VAL A 184 7.28 6.73 7.00
C VAL A 184 7.66 7.03 5.56
#